data_AF-A0A7V0NHT2-F1
#
_entry.id   AF-A0A7V0NHT2-F1
#
_cell.length_a   1.000
_cell.length_b   1.000
_cell.length_c   1.000
_cell.angle_alpha   90.00
_cell.angle_beta   90.00
_cell.angle_gamma   90.00
#
_symmetry.space_group_name_H-M   'P 1'
#
loop_
_entity.id
_entity.type
_entity.pdbx_description
1 polymer ?
#
loop_
_entity_poly.entity_id
_entity_poly.type
_entity_poly.pdbx_seq_one_letter_code
_entity_poly.pdbx_strand_id
1 'polypeptide(L)'
;MSRKKKIERFDRKYRDKGGFKKFVEMVENLATLEEIGRHFGFSRQNTAGLYRSFFGRGYSEIQAKRRELRQKQRYNTLEELDELIEELKSRGKLRSAKKVHYIKLVKKVAEERRYDVQIVRKRSGALDVTINGYKCTISGTQTQTVYHIPRGHPPSVYFRFAVPTKPTDFCIFVIDVGGKYTYHIIPYDVIKGLSLITLKEKYERKEGARGSKSSKYAIYRNRWDLLAKPPES
;
A
#
# COMPACT_ATOMS: atom_id res chain seq x y z
N MET A 1 -30.74 16.73 -36.15
CA MET A 1 -31.80 16.07 -35.32
C MET A 1 -31.65 16.54 -33.88
N SER A 2 -32.70 17.12 -33.27
CA SER A 2 -32.66 17.61 -31.89
C SER A 2 -32.42 16.49 -30.88
N ARG A 3 -31.82 16.82 -29.72
CA ARG A 3 -31.57 15.87 -28.61
C ARG A 3 -32.85 15.11 -28.22
N LYS A 4 -33.98 15.82 -28.14
CA LYS A 4 -35.29 15.25 -27.81
C LYS A 4 -35.71 14.16 -28.79
N LYS A 5 -35.62 14.42 -30.10
CA LYS A 5 -35.94 13.41 -31.14
C LYS A 5 -35.02 12.19 -31.11
N LYS A 6 -33.75 12.36 -30.72
CA LYS A 6 -32.81 11.24 -30.55
C LYS A 6 -33.21 10.36 -29.36
N ILE A 7 -33.61 10.97 -28.24
CA ILE A 7 -34.08 10.26 -27.05
C ILE A 7 -35.37 9.49 -27.37
N GLU A 8 -36.36 10.14 -28.00
CA GLU A 8 -37.62 9.49 -28.40
C GLU A 8 -37.38 8.28 -29.33
N ARG A 9 -36.46 8.39 -30.28
CA ARG A 9 -36.08 7.27 -31.15
C ARG A 9 -35.39 6.14 -30.37
N PHE A 10 -34.54 6.50 -29.41
CA PHE A 10 -33.84 5.53 -28.56
C PHE A 10 -34.84 4.77 -27.67
N ASP A 11 -35.76 5.49 -27.01
CA ASP A 11 -36.81 4.91 -26.18
C ASP A 11 -37.72 3.98 -26.97
N ARG A 12 -38.11 4.37 -28.19
CA ARG A 12 -38.93 3.51 -29.05
C ARG A 12 -38.21 2.23 -29.44
N LYS A 13 -36.90 2.29 -29.70
CA LYS A 13 -36.12 1.15 -30.17
C LYS A 13 -35.71 0.20 -29.03
N TYR A 14 -35.48 0.72 -27.83
CA TYR A 14 -34.94 -0.03 -26.68
C TYR A 14 -35.90 -0.06 -25.48
N ARG A 15 -37.21 0.04 -25.75
CA ARG A 15 -38.27 0.05 -24.72
C ARG A 15 -38.18 -1.18 -23.81
N ASP A 16 -37.98 -2.34 -24.42
CA ASP A 16 -37.79 -3.65 -23.78
C ASP A 16 -36.54 -3.71 -22.88
N LYS A 17 -35.54 -2.86 -23.14
CA LYS A 17 -34.30 -2.75 -22.36
C LYS A 17 -34.31 -1.60 -21.35
N GLY A 18 -35.46 -0.96 -21.14
CA GLY A 18 -35.65 0.18 -20.23
C GLY A 18 -35.31 1.56 -20.81
N GLY A 19 -35.02 1.63 -22.11
CA GLY A 19 -34.86 2.89 -22.85
C GLY A 19 -33.77 3.82 -22.31
N PHE A 20 -33.94 5.10 -22.55
CA PHE A 20 -33.06 6.18 -22.12
C PHE A 20 -32.98 6.28 -20.60
N LYS A 21 -34.08 5.99 -19.89
CA LYS A 21 -34.09 5.96 -18.42
C LYS A 21 -33.04 4.97 -17.89
N LYS A 22 -33.00 3.74 -18.41
CA LYS A 22 -32.00 2.74 -18.01
C LYS A 22 -30.59 3.16 -18.42
N PHE A 23 -30.44 3.82 -19.56
CA PHE A 23 -29.15 4.37 -19.99
C PHE A 23 -28.62 5.40 -18.98
N VAL A 24 -29.46 6.33 -18.52
CA VAL A 24 -29.12 7.32 -17.48
C VAL A 24 -28.76 6.63 -16.17
N GLU A 25 -29.57 5.68 -15.73
CA GLU A 25 -29.32 4.91 -14.49
C GLU A 25 -27.95 4.23 -14.50
N MET A 26 -27.58 3.59 -15.62
CA MET A 26 -26.26 2.95 -15.74
C MET A 26 -25.10 3.96 -15.72
N VAL A 27 -25.30 5.17 -16.27
CA VAL A 27 -24.31 6.25 -16.20
C VAL A 27 -24.15 6.76 -14.78
N GLU A 28 -25.26 6.96 -14.06
CA GLU A 28 -25.28 7.39 -12.67
C GLU A 28 -24.62 6.36 -11.74
N ASN A 29 -24.85 5.07 -12.01
CA ASN A 29 -24.17 3.94 -11.36
C ASN A 29 -22.73 3.71 -11.86
N LEU A 30 -22.18 4.62 -12.66
CA LEU A 30 -20.80 4.62 -13.12
C LEU A 30 -20.38 3.36 -13.89
N ALA A 31 -21.29 2.78 -14.66
CA ALA A 31 -20.99 1.67 -15.55
C ALA A 31 -19.92 2.08 -16.61
N THR A 32 -19.18 1.11 -17.13
CA THR A 32 -18.31 1.28 -18.30
C THR A 32 -19.15 1.46 -19.56
N LEU A 33 -18.56 2.10 -20.57
CA LEU A 33 -19.14 2.16 -21.92
C LEU A 33 -19.36 0.76 -22.54
N GLU A 34 -18.58 -0.23 -22.10
CA GLU A 34 -18.69 -1.61 -22.55
C GLU A 34 -19.88 -2.33 -21.89
N GLU A 35 -20.10 -2.15 -20.58
CA GLU A 35 -21.26 -2.68 -19.87
C GLU A 35 -22.56 -2.06 -20.39
N ILE A 36 -22.59 -0.74 -20.58
CA ILE A 36 -23.73 -0.04 -21.20
C ILE A 36 -23.93 -0.54 -22.64
N GLY A 37 -22.84 -0.67 -23.41
CA GLY A 37 -22.91 -1.20 -24.77
C GLY A 37 -23.48 -2.61 -24.81
N ARG A 38 -23.00 -3.51 -23.96
CA ARG A 38 -23.46 -4.89 -23.86
C ARG A 38 -24.94 -4.99 -23.53
N HIS A 39 -25.43 -4.17 -22.59
CA HIS A 39 -26.85 -4.11 -22.23
C HIS A 39 -27.72 -3.82 -23.45
N PHE A 40 -27.40 -2.75 -24.20
CA PHE A 40 -28.19 -2.32 -25.34
C PHE A 40 -27.85 -3.01 -26.67
N GLY A 41 -26.76 -3.77 -26.74
CA GLY A 41 -26.30 -4.44 -27.97
C GLY A 41 -25.46 -3.55 -28.89
N PHE A 42 -24.60 -2.70 -28.31
CA PHE A 42 -23.70 -1.78 -29.02
C PHE A 42 -22.23 -2.09 -28.78
N SER A 43 -21.40 -1.69 -29.74
CA SER A 43 -19.97 -1.54 -29.52
C SER A 43 -19.70 -0.38 -28.55
N ARG A 44 -18.57 -0.45 -27.84
CA ARG A 44 -18.09 0.62 -26.95
C ARG A 44 -18.03 1.99 -27.64
N GLN A 45 -17.61 2.03 -28.91
CA GLN A 45 -17.51 3.27 -29.68
C GLN A 45 -18.90 3.88 -29.95
N ASN A 46 -19.87 3.05 -30.30
CA ASN A 46 -21.26 3.48 -30.50
C ASN A 46 -21.86 4.01 -29.19
N THR A 47 -21.60 3.34 -28.07
CA THR A 47 -22.01 3.83 -26.73
C THR A 47 -21.42 5.20 -26.42
N ALA A 48 -20.14 5.42 -26.74
CA ALA A 48 -19.49 6.72 -26.54
C ALA A 48 -20.14 7.84 -27.38
N GLY A 49 -20.48 7.53 -28.64
CA GLY A 49 -21.18 8.46 -29.54
C GLY A 49 -22.60 8.79 -29.07
N LEU A 50 -23.33 7.79 -28.58
CA LEU A 50 -24.66 7.97 -27.98
C LEU A 50 -24.58 8.82 -26.71
N TYR A 51 -23.66 8.51 -25.80
CA TYR A 51 -23.44 9.31 -24.61
C TYR A 51 -23.15 10.77 -24.96
N ARG A 52 -22.23 11.04 -25.89
CA ARG A 52 -21.94 12.42 -26.32
C ARG A 52 -23.18 13.10 -26.91
N SER A 53 -23.97 12.38 -27.69
CA SER A 53 -25.22 12.90 -28.26
C SER A 53 -26.29 13.19 -27.21
N PHE A 54 -26.33 12.42 -26.12
CA PHE A 54 -27.33 12.58 -25.06
C PHE A 54 -26.92 13.56 -23.97
N PHE A 55 -25.63 13.73 -23.69
CA PHE A 55 -25.15 14.53 -22.55
C PHE A 55 -24.31 15.73 -22.97
N GLY A 56 -24.01 15.89 -24.27
CA GLY A 56 -23.26 17.04 -24.80
C GLY A 56 -21.78 17.04 -24.43
N ARG A 57 -21.28 15.99 -23.76
CA ARG A 57 -19.91 15.89 -23.25
C ARG A 57 -19.32 14.49 -23.43
N GLY A 58 -18.01 14.37 -23.29
CA GLY A 58 -17.30 13.08 -23.35
C GLY A 58 -17.46 12.26 -22.07
N TYR A 59 -17.30 10.94 -22.16
CA TYR A 59 -17.36 10.02 -21.00
C TYR A 59 -16.15 10.13 -20.05
N SER A 60 -15.22 11.05 -20.32
CA SER A 60 -14.00 11.27 -19.54
C SER A 60 -14.30 11.70 -18.11
N GLU A 61 -15.39 12.43 -17.88
CA GLU A 61 -15.83 12.81 -16.52
C GLU A 61 -16.31 11.62 -15.69
N ILE A 62 -17.07 10.69 -16.27
CA ILE A 62 -17.50 9.47 -15.57
C ILE A 62 -16.28 8.58 -15.32
N GLN A 63 -15.33 8.54 -16.25
CA GLN A 63 -14.03 7.91 -16.00
C GLN A 63 -13.25 8.60 -14.88
N ALA A 64 -13.25 9.92 -14.80
CA ALA A 64 -12.62 10.68 -13.72
C ALA A 64 -13.28 10.41 -12.38
N LYS A 65 -14.61 10.49 -12.28
CA LYS A 65 -15.39 10.15 -11.08
C LYS A 65 -15.16 8.70 -10.64
N ARG A 66 -15.06 7.77 -11.59
CA ARG A 66 -14.68 6.37 -11.30
C ARG A 66 -13.23 6.21 -10.86
N ARG A 67 -12.34 7.10 -11.27
CA ARG A 67 -10.95 7.14 -10.78
C ARG A 67 -10.91 7.75 -9.38
N GLU A 68 -11.71 8.77 -9.10
CA GLU A 68 -11.87 9.43 -7.80
C GLU A 68 -12.54 8.54 -6.76
N LEU A 69 -13.63 7.84 -7.08
CA LEU A 69 -14.20 6.81 -6.19
C LEU A 69 -13.26 5.62 -5.99
N ARG A 70 -12.32 5.41 -6.92
CA ARG A 70 -11.21 4.46 -6.76
C ARG A 70 -9.97 5.09 -6.12
N GLN A 71 -10.00 6.36 -5.74
CA GLN A 71 -8.89 6.99 -5.02
C GLN A 71 -8.81 6.40 -3.61
N LYS A 72 -7.72 5.67 -3.41
CA LYS A 72 -6.90 5.69 -2.20
C LYS A 72 -7.71 5.85 -0.90
N GLN A 73 -8.19 4.74 -0.35
CA GLN A 73 -8.48 4.69 1.08
C GLN A 73 -7.21 5.13 1.81
N ARG A 74 -7.30 6.28 2.46
CA ARG A 74 -6.27 6.77 3.37
C ARG A 74 -6.57 6.19 4.73
N TYR A 75 -5.53 5.67 5.38
CA TYR A 75 -5.60 5.25 6.77
C TYR A 75 -4.96 6.36 7.60
N ASN A 76 -5.80 7.25 8.11
CA ASN A 76 -5.42 8.41 8.89
C ASN A 76 -5.22 8.04 10.36
N THR A 77 -5.98 7.07 10.90
CA THR A 77 -5.91 6.71 12.32
C THR A 77 -5.34 5.30 12.54
N LEU A 78 -5.02 4.98 13.79
CA LEU A 78 -4.55 3.64 14.16
C LEU A 78 -5.71 2.63 14.21
N GLU A 79 -6.92 3.10 14.51
CA GLU A 79 -8.14 2.31 14.58
C GLU A 79 -8.55 1.78 13.19
N GLU A 80 -8.45 2.61 12.15
CA GLU A 80 -8.72 2.17 10.78
C GLU A 80 -7.75 1.07 10.33
N LEU A 81 -6.52 1.05 10.87
CA LEU A 81 -5.57 -0.03 10.63
C LEU A 81 -5.92 -1.30 11.44
N ASP A 82 -6.48 -1.17 12.64
CA ASP A 82 -6.97 -2.31 13.43
C ASP A 82 -8.15 -2.98 12.74
N GLU A 83 -9.11 -2.20 12.25
CA GLU A 83 -10.23 -2.71 11.46
C GLU A 83 -9.74 -3.46 10.22
N LEU A 84 -8.74 -2.93 9.51
CA LEU A 84 -8.12 -3.63 8.38
C LEU A 84 -7.41 -4.93 8.81
N ILE A 85 -6.76 -4.97 9.98
CA ILE A 85 -6.12 -6.18 10.50
C ILE A 85 -7.17 -7.26 10.75
N GLU A 86 -8.28 -6.93 11.39
CA GLU A 86 -9.38 -7.87 11.66
C GLU A 86 -10.12 -8.29 10.37
N GLU A 87 -10.34 -7.38 9.42
CA GLU A 87 -10.83 -7.69 8.07
C GLU A 87 -9.93 -8.70 7.35
N LEU A 88 -8.60 -8.54 7.45
CA LEU A 88 -7.65 -9.46 6.82
C LEU A 88 -7.61 -10.82 7.52
N LYS A 89 -7.71 -10.85 8.86
CA LYS A 89 -7.76 -12.10 9.64
C LYS A 89 -9.01 -12.90 9.35
N SER A 90 -10.19 -12.27 9.34
CA SER A 90 -11.47 -12.92 9.01
C SER A 90 -11.48 -13.54 7.61
N ARG A 91 -10.69 -12.98 6.68
CA ARG A 91 -10.48 -13.52 5.33
C ARG A 91 -9.33 -14.54 5.23
N GLY A 92 -8.74 -14.97 6.34
CA GLY A 92 -7.61 -15.91 6.37
C GLY A 92 -6.27 -15.33 5.87
N LYS A 93 -6.16 -14.02 5.66
CA LYS A 93 -4.95 -13.37 5.11
C LYS A 93 -3.95 -12.99 6.20
N LEU A 94 -3.56 -13.97 7.02
CA LEU A 94 -2.73 -13.77 8.23
C LEU A 94 -1.39 -13.04 7.94
N ARG A 95 -0.70 -13.39 6.84
CA ARG A 95 0.55 -12.72 6.46
C ARG A 95 0.35 -11.23 6.12
N SER A 96 -0.78 -10.90 5.49
CA SER A 96 -1.11 -9.51 5.17
C SER A 96 -1.49 -8.75 6.44
N ALA A 97 -2.31 -9.35 7.31
CA ALA A 97 -2.66 -8.79 8.61
C ALA A 97 -1.41 -8.49 9.45
N LYS A 98 -0.45 -9.42 9.50
CA LYS A 98 0.83 -9.24 10.17
C LYS A 98 1.66 -8.09 9.59
N LYS A 99 1.66 -7.94 8.26
CA LYS A 99 2.32 -6.79 7.62
C LYS A 99 1.66 -5.46 8.02
N VAL A 100 0.33 -5.39 8.03
CA VAL A 100 -0.41 -4.19 8.46
C VAL A 100 -0.14 -3.89 9.93
N HIS A 101 -0.05 -4.91 10.79
CA HIS A 101 0.34 -4.74 12.20
C HIS A 101 1.70 -4.04 12.36
N TYR A 102 2.73 -4.46 11.62
CA TYR A 102 4.02 -3.77 11.67
C TYR A 102 3.97 -2.33 11.10
N ILE A 103 3.13 -2.09 10.10
CA ILE A 103 2.88 -0.72 9.59
C ILE A 103 2.23 0.14 10.67
N LYS A 104 1.23 -0.39 11.40
CA LYS A 104 0.59 0.29 12.53
C LYS A 104 1.60 0.65 13.63
N LEU A 105 2.49 -0.28 13.99
CA LEU A 105 3.54 -0.02 14.99
C LEU A 105 4.47 1.11 14.54
N VAL A 106 4.92 1.09 13.29
CA VAL A 106 5.76 2.16 12.73
C VAL A 106 5.03 3.50 12.70
N LYS A 107 3.75 3.52 12.30
CA LYS A 107 2.91 4.73 12.32
C LYS A 107 2.84 5.31 13.73
N LYS A 108 2.49 4.49 14.73
CA LYS A 108 2.42 4.90 16.15
C LYS A 108 3.72 5.57 16.60
N VAL A 109 4.87 4.91 16.38
CA VAL A 109 6.18 5.40 16.84
C VAL A 109 6.63 6.66 16.08
N ALA A 110 6.28 6.80 14.81
CA ALA A 110 6.53 7.99 14.01
C ALA A 110 5.64 9.17 14.44
N GLU A 111 4.36 8.94 14.72
CA GLU A 111 3.41 9.96 15.20
C GLU A 111 3.74 10.45 16.61
N GLU A 112 4.19 9.56 17.50
CA GLU A 112 4.74 9.94 18.82
C GLU A 112 5.94 10.91 18.70
N ARG A 113 6.66 10.87 17.57
CA ARG A 113 7.75 11.79 17.22
C ARG A 113 7.31 13.01 16.42
N ARG A 114 5.99 13.20 16.25
CA ARG A 114 5.37 14.29 15.49
C ARG A 114 5.75 14.28 14.00
N TYR A 115 6.03 13.12 13.42
CA TYR A 115 6.24 12.99 11.99
C TYR A 115 4.91 12.92 11.25
N ASP A 116 4.83 13.52 10.06
CA ASP A 116 3.68 13.37 9.18
C ASP A 116 3.68 11.96 8.58
N VAL A 117 2.64 11.17 8.84
CA VAL A 117 2.54 9.79 8.36
C VAL A 117 1.31 9.63 7.47
N GLN A 118 1.54 9.33 6.20
CA GLN A 118 0.49 9.10 5.23
C GLN A 118 0.48 7.64 4.80
N ILE A 119 -0.65 6.96 4.99
CA ILE A 119 -0.84 5.59 4.55
C ILE A 119 -1.96 5.53 3.54
N VAL A 120 -1.67 4.92 2.40
CA VAL A 120 -2.56 4.85 1.25
C VAL A 120 -2.70 3.42 0.77
N ARG A 121 -3.94 2.94 0.61
CA ARG A 121 -4.20 1.64 -0.03
C ARG A 121 -4.08 1.74 -1.55
N LYS A 122 -3.18 0.94 -2.15
CA LYS A 122 -3.11 0.72 -3.60
C LYS A 122 -4.24 -0.20 -4.06
N ARG A 123 -4.51 -0.18 -5.38
CA ARG A 123 -5.44 -1.12 -6.04
C ARG A 123 -5.09 -2.60 -5.77
N SER A 124 -3.82 -2.93 -5.65
CA SER A 124 -3.38 -4.29 -5.32
C SER A 124 -3.69 -4.71 -3.87
N GLY A 125 -4.24 -3.81 -3.05
CA GLY A 125 -4.42 -4.00 -1.61
C GLY A 125 -3.15 -3.75 -0.80
N ALA A 126 -2.00 -3.52 -1.45
CA ALA A 126 -0.78 -3.12 -0.75
C ALA A 126 -0.90 -1.71 -0.17
N LEU A 127 -0.31 -1.48 0.99
CA LEU A 127 -0.24 -0.15 1.61
C LEU A 127 1.05 0.54 1.18
N ASP A 128 0.91 1.78 0.71
CA ASP A 128 2.00 2.73 0.54
C ASP A 128 2.09 3.60 1.78
N VAL A 129 3.31 3.73 2.31
CA VAL A 129 3.57 4.48 3.54
C VAL A 129 4.58 5.57 3.23
N THR A 130 4.24 6.79 3.63
CA THR A 130 5.11 7.97 3.52
C THR A 130 5.28 8.58 4.90
N ILE A 131 6.50 8.91 5.30
CA ILE A 131 6.83 9.52 6.60
C ILE A 131 7.65 10.78 6.32
N ASN A 132 7.15 11.96 6.71
CA ASN A 132 7.74 13.27 6.40
C ASN A 132 8.13 13.43 4.91
N GLY A 133 7.28 12.93 4.01
CA GLY A 133 7.53 12.95 2.56
C GLY A 133 8.38 11.80 2.02
N TYR A 134 9.07 11.04 2.87
CA TYR A 134 9.88 9.88 2.44
C TYR A 134 9.03 8.63 2.24
N LYS A 135 9.16 7.99 1.08
CA LYS A 135 8.56 6.68 0.78
C LYS A 135 9.27 5.61 1.59
N CYS A 136 8.51 4.94 2.44
CA CYS A 136 9.02 3.93 3.35
C CYS A 136 8.45 2.54 3.02
N THR A 137 9.33 1.55 2.90
CA THR A 137 8.93 0.14 2.89
C THR A 137 9.10 -0.46 4.27
N ILE A 138 8.02 -1.00 4.84
CA ILE A 138 8.03 -1.59 6.17
C ILE A 138 7.90 -3.12 6.07
N SER A 139 8.80 -3.82 6.76
CA SER A 139 8.78 -5.27 6.91
C SER A 139 9.13 -5.65 8.34
N GLY A 140 8.34 -6.51 8.98
CA GLY A 140 8.63 -7.00 10.32
C GLY A 140 8.69 -8.52 10.37
N THR A 141 9.42 -9.04 11.35
CA THR A 141 9.47 -10.49 11.60
C THR A 141 9.76 -10.80 13.07
N GLN A 142 9.16 -11.89 13.53
CA GLN A 142 9.47 -12.54 14.81
C GLN A 142 10.35 -13.79 14.61
N THR A 143 10.58 -14.18 13.37
CA THR A 143 11.26 -15.44 13.04
C THR A 143 12.76 -15.28 13.20
N GLN A 144 13.28 -15.97 14.20
CA GLN A 144 14.72 -16.11 14.45
C GLN A 144 15.32 -17.15 13.50
N THR A 145 16.47 -16.82 12.92
CA THR A 145 17.28 -17.72 12.10
C THR A 145 18.63 -17.92 12.79
N VAL A 146 18.92 -19.16 13.18
CA VAL A 146 20.21 -19.53 13.78
C VAL A 146 21.19 -19.87 12.67
N TYR A 147 22.32 -19.16 12.62
CA TYR A 147 23.34 -19.39 11.58
C TYR A 147 24.53 -20.21 12.06
N HIS A 148 24.87 -20.13 13.34
CA HIS A 148 26.05 -20.77 13.89
C HIS A 148 25.78 -21.12 15.35
N ILE A 149 26.08 -22.37 15.73
CA ILE A 149 26.01 -22.88 17.10
C ILE A 149 27.44 -23.26 17.51
N PRO A 150 28.21 -22.36 18.14
CA PRO A 150 29.58 -22.66 18.49
C PRO A 150 29.60 -23.52 19.76
N ARG A 151 30.56 -24.44 19.89
CA ARG A 151 30.79 -25.12 21.18
C ARG A 151 31.16 -24.08 22.24
N GLY A 152 30.46 -24.07 23.37
CA GLY A 152 30.75 -23.20 24.52
C GLY A 152 30.29 -21.74 24.39
N HIS A 153 29.49 -21.40 23.36
CA HIS A 153 28.96 -20.05 23.17
C HIS A 153 27.47 -20.07 22.79
N PRO A 154 26.71 -19.01 23.13
CA PRO A 154 25.34 -18.87 22.66
C PRO A 154 25.26 -18.87 21.13
N PRO A 155 24.21 -19.47 20.53
CA PRO A 155 24.01 -19.43 19.09
C PRO A 155 23.94 -18.00 18.55
N SER A 156 24.50 -17.78 17.37
CA SER A 156 24.30 -16.52 16.65
C SER A 156 22.93 -16.50 15.98
N VAL A 157 22.02 -15.74 16.57
CA VAL A 157 20.66 -15.53 16.07
C VAL A 157 20.60 -14.27 15.19
N TYR A 158 19.95 -14.39 14.04
CA TYR A 158 19.70 -13.31 13.08
C TYR A 158 18.23 -13.30 12.65
N PHE A 159 17.76 -12.15 12.18
CA PHE A 159 16.47 -11.95 11.56
C PHE A 159 16.68 -11.63 10.08
N ARG A 160 15.99 -12.36 9.20
CA ARG A 160 16.16 -12.23 7.76
C ARG A 160 14.99 -11.49 7.14
N PHE A 161 15.30 -10.52 6.28
CA PHE A 161 14.30 -9.73 5.56
C PHE A 161 14.60 -9.74 4.07
N ALA A 162 13.55 -9.82 3.26
CA ALA A 162 13.64 -9.54 1.83
C ALA A 162 13.80 -8.03 1.64
N VAL A 163 14.77 -7.65 0.81
CA VAL A 163 14.93 -6.27 0.38
C VAL A 163 13.93 -6.00 -0.76
N PRO A 164 13.19 -4.89 -0.73
CA PRO A 164 12.27 -4.58 -1.80
C PRO A 164 13.00 -4.38 -3.13
N THR A 165 12.46 -4.96 -4.19
CA THR A 165 12.96 -4.75 -5.56
C THR A 165 12.56 -3.39 -6.14
N LYS A 166 11.53 -2.77 -5.58
CA LYS A 166 11.05 -1.45 -6.01
C LYS A 166 11.78 -0.35 -5.25
N PRO A 167 12.22 0.71 -5.93
CA PRO A 167 12.81 1.87 -5.27
C PRO A 167 11.89 2.49 -4.22
N THR A 168 12.49 2.85 -3.09
CA THR A 168 11.91 3.54 -1.94
C THR A 168 13.00 4.42 -1.34
N ASP A 169 12.68 5.36 -0.45
CA ASP A 169 13.72 6.19 0.17
C ASP A 169 14.35 5.43 1.36
N PHE A 170 13.49 4.85 2.21
CA PHE A 170 13.92 4.06 3.37
C PHE A 170 13.24 2.69 3.45
N CYS A 171 14.00 1.73 3.95
CA CYS A 171 13.51 0.43 4.39
C CYS A 171 13.50 0.39 5.93
N ILE A 172 12.34 0.15 6.52
CA ILE A 172 12.15 0.02 7.96
C ILE A 172 11.93 -1.46 8.28
N PHE A 173 12.93 -2.09 8.90
CA PHE A 173 12.85 -3.46 9.35
C PHE A 173 12.51 -3.53 10.84
N VAL A 174 11.44 -4.22 11.19
CA VAL A 174 10.98 -4.38 12.58
C VAL A 174 11.35 -5.77 13.07
N ILE A 175 12.23 -5.84 14.05
CA ILE A 175 12.54 -7.06 14.78
C ILE A 175 11.61 -7.13 15.99
N ASP A 176 10.84 -8.21 16.07
CA ASP A 176 9.83 -8.46 17.11
C ASP A 176 10.28 -9.65 17.97
N VAL A 177 10.64 -9.36 19.22
CA VAL A 177 11.11 -10.35 20.19
C VAL A 177 10.28 -10.23 21.45
N GLY A 178 9.29 -11.13 21.60
CA GLY A 178 8.42 -11.16 22.78
C GLY A 178 7.66 -9.84 23.00
N GLY A 179 7.19 -9.20 21.93
CA GLY A 179 6.48 -7.92 22.00
C GLY A 179 7.40 -6.70 22.17
N LYS A 180 8.71 -6.89 22.25
CA LYS A 180 9.69 -5.80 22.16
C LYS A 180 10.09 -5.58 20.71
N TYR A 181 9.97 -4.33 20.26
CA TYR A 181 10.23 -3.96 18.87
C TYR A 181 11.53 -3.17 18.74
N THR A 182 12.43 -3.64 17.87
CA THR A 182 13.61 -2.88 17.43
C THR A 182 13.44 -2.50 15.97
N TYR A 183 13.68 -1.24 15.64
CA TYR A 183 13.53 -0.71 14.29
C TYR A 183 14.92 -0.55 13.65
N HIS A 184 15.12 -1.01 12.43
CA HIS A 184 16.28 -0.65 11.61
C HIS A 184 15.81 0.19 10.44
N ILE A 185 16.19 1.46 10.42
CA ILE A 185 15.78 2.45 9.41
C ILE A 185 16.96 2.67 8.48
N ILE A 186 16.96 2.01 7.33
CA ILE A 186 18.10 1.93 6.43
C ILE A 186 17.74 2.62 5.11
N PRO A 187 18.53 3.60 4.63
CA PRO A 187 18.34 4.17 3.30
C PRO A 187 18.39 3.07 2.24
N TYR A 188 17.47 3.10 1.28
CA TYR A 188 17.36 2.05 0.27
C TYR A 188 18.66 1.89 -0.54
N ASP A 189 19.32 2.99 -0.88
CA ASP A 189 20.56 2.99 -1.66
C ASP A 189 21.71 2.21 -1.01
N VAL A 190 21.70 2.07 0.32
CA VAL A 190 22.70 1.31 1.08
C VAL A 190 22.52 -0.21 0.89
N ILE A 191 21.31 -0.65 0.55
CA ILE A 191 20.94 -2.09 0.52
C ILE A 191 20.33 -2.56 -0.80
N LYS A 192 20.09 -1.67 -1.77
CA LYS A 192 19.41 -1.98 -3.05
C LYS A 192 20.05 -3.10 -3.87
N GLY A 193 21.35 -3.34 -3.69
CA GLY A 193 22.08 -4.42 -4.37
C GLY A 193 21.88 -5.81 -3.74
N LEU A 194 21.15 -5.91 -2.63
CA LEU A 194 20.91 -7.17 -1.93
C LEU A 194 19.51 -7.71 -2.21
N SER A 195 19.36 -9.03 -2.27
CA SER A 195 18.05 -9.69 -2.24
C SER A 195 17.53 -9.87 -0.82
N LEU A 196 18.44 -10.14 0.12
CA LEU A 196 18.14 -10.46 1.53
C LEU A 196 19.14 -9.74 2.44
N ILE A 197 18.64 -9.28 3.59
CA ILE A 197 19.43 -8.66 4.65
C ILE A 197 19.25 -9.43 5.96
N THR A 198 20.32 -9.53 6.73
CA THR A 198 20.32 -10.13 8.07
C THR A 198 20.63 -9.08 9.12
N LEU A 199 19.80 -9.04 10.16
CA LEU A 199 19.88 -8.09 11.27
C LEU A 199 19.91 -8.85 12.60
N LYS A 200 20.49 -8.27 13.65
CA LYS A 200 20.48 -8.82 15.01
C LYS A 200 19.78 -7.83 15.93
N GLU A 201 19.04 -8.38 16.91
CA GLU A 201 18.44 -7.61 17.99
C GLU A 201 19.53 -7.05 18.93
N LYS A 202 20.47 -7.91 19.33
CA LYS A 202 21.58 -7.58 20.21
C LYS A 202 22.92 -7.87 19.53
N TYR A 203 23.87 -6.97 19.77
CA TYR A 203 25.26 -7.09 19.34
C TYR A 203 26.14 -7.18 20.59
N GLU A 204 25.87 -8.17 21.44
CA GLU A 204 26.67 -8.45 22.63
C GLU A 204 27.79 -9.45 22.25
N ARG A 205 29.03 -9.15 22.65
CA ARG A 205 30.19 -10.06 22.59
C ARG A 205 30.95 -9.95 23.90
N LYS A 206 31.53 -11.06 24.36
CA LYS A 206 32.53 -11.03 25.43
C LYS A 206 33.73 -10.18 24.98
N GLU A 207 34.26 -9.40 25.92
CA GLU A 207 35.49 -8.62 25.73
C GLU A 207 36.63 -9.55 25.26
N GLY A 208 37.44 -9.10 24.29
CA GLY A 208 38.60 -9.86 23.77
C GLY A 208 38.35 -10.78 22.56
N ALA A 209 37.12 -10.98 22.08
CA ALA A 209 36.86 -11.81 20.90
C ALA A 209 37.23 -11.12 19.56
N ARG A 210 38.01 -11.79 18.69
CA ARG A 210 38.41 -11.30 17.34
C ARG A 210 37.19 -11.12 16.39
N GLY A 211 37.22 -10.08 15.55
CA GLY A 211 36.21 -9.77 14.52
C GLY A 211 35.31 -8.56 14.84
N SER A 212 34.55 -8.07 13.84
CA SER A 212 33.71 -6.86 13.98
C SER A 212 32.74 -6.95 15.17
N LYS A 213 32.71 -5.89 16.01
CA LYS A 213 31.83 -5.78 17.19
C LYS A 213 30.36 -5.58 16.83
N SER A 214 30.03 -5.27 15.57
CA SER A 214 28.66 -5.00 15.13
C SER A 214 28.44 -5.39 13.67
N SER A 215 27.18 -5.63 13.29
CA SER A 215 26.81 -5.65 11.86
C SER A 215 26.99 -4.27 11.28
N LYS A 216 27.36 -4.18 9.99
CA LYS A 216 27.42 -2.91 9.26
C LYS A 216 26.10 -2.12 9.30
N TYR A 217 24.98 -2.78 9.60
CA TYR A 217 23.66 -2.14 9.71
C TYR A 217 23.25 -1.77 11.15
N ALA A 218 24.11 -2.05 12.14
CA ALA A 218 23.84 -1.69 13.53
C ALA A 218 23.73 -0.16 13.71
N ILE A 219 24.44 0.62 12.89
CA ILE A 219 24.38 2.09 12.89
C ILE A 219 23.00 2.66 12.56
N TYR A 220 22.11 1.86 11.97
CA TYR A 220 20.74 2.22 11.58
C TYR A 220 19.69 1.79 12.61
N ARG A 221 20.12 1.18 13.72
CA ARG A 221 19.21 0.73 14.78
C ARG A 221 18.57 1.94 15.47
N ASN A 222 17.25 1.97 15.48
CA ASN A 222 16.37 2.99 16.04
C ASN A 222 16.69 4.43 15.58
N ARG A 223 17.29 4.57 14.39
CA ARG A 223 17.67 5.87 13.79
C ARG A 223 16.47 6.60 13.19
N TRP A 224 15.50 6.93 14.03
CA TRP A 224 14.29 7.67 13.65
C TRP A 224 14.62 9.09 13.17
N ASP A 225 15.73 9.65 13.62
CA ASP A 225 16.28 10.92 13.18
C ASP A 225 16.51 10.99 11.66
N LEU A 226 16.76 9.85 11.00
CA LEU A 226 16.91 9.78 9.54
C LEU A 226 15.60 10.08 8.78
N LEU A 227 14.46 9.99 9.46
CA LEU A 227 13.14 10.32 8.91
C LEU A 227 12.64 11.68 9.38
N ALA A 228 13.45 12.46 10.12
CA ALA A 228 13.09 13.82 10.47
C ALA A 228 12.91 14.68 9.20
N LYS A 229 12.04 15.69 9.28
CA LYS A 229 11.82 16.60 8.16
C LYS A 229 13.18 17.17 7.67
N PRO A 230 13.43 17.22 6.36
CA PRO A 230 14.55 17.99 5.85
C PRO A 230 14.37 19.46 6.29
N PRO A 231 15.45 20.19 6.61
CA PRO A 231 15.36 21.63 6.81
C PRO A 231 14.72 22.26 5.57
N GLU A 232 13.74 23.14 5.78
CA GLU A 232 13.07 23.84 4.68
C GLU A 232 14.13 24.62 3.89
N SER A 233 14.30 24.25 2.62
CA SER A 233 15.21 24.89 1.65
C SER A 233 14.54 26.04 0.95
#